data_AF-A0A957I1C0-F1
#
_entry.id   AF-A0A957I1C0-F1
#
_cell.length_a   1.000
_cell.length_b   1.000
_cell.length_c   1.000
_cell.angle_alpha   90.00
_cell.angle_beta   90.00
_cell.angle_gamma   90.00
#
_symmetry.space_group_name_H-M   'P 1'
#
loop_
_entity.id
_entity.type
_entity.pdbx_description
1 polymer ?
#
loop_
_entity_poly.entity_id
_entity_poly.type
_entity_poly.pdbx_seq_one_letter_code
_entity_poly.pdbx_strand_id
1 'polypeptide(L)'
;MTNLIDLTIHDEAKLERAIERAREQNIIIPTFKQMINPDLIPDSIKEKLENVGLWDLNPLNLFRITWHNEAKESGGKFGGVNYLVLPKELTGVDAKIVILLGKWFPTGAHKVGAAFGCLVPRLVTGQFDPTTQKAVWPSTGNYCRGGAYDSNLLACESIAI
;
A
#
# COMPACT_ATOMS: atom_id res chain seq x y z
N MET A 1 -17.75 20.76 -2.16
CA MET A 1 -16.86 19.64 -2.50
C MET A 1 -17.47 18.40 -1.87
N THR A 2 -17.77 17.38 -2.66
CA THR A 2 -18.19 16.08 -2.12
C THR A 2 -17.01 15.47 -1.36
N ASN A 3 -17.22 15.05 -0.11
CA ASN A 3 -16.24 14.25 0.62
C ASN A 3 -16.10 12.91 -0.10
N LEU A 4 -15.04 12.76 -0.91
CA LEU A 4 -14.75 11.56 -1.70
C LEU A 4 -14.31 10.37 -0.83
N ILE A 5 -13.89 10.62 0.40
CA ILE A 5 -13.54 9.62 1.41
C ILE A 5 -14.32 9.96 2.67
N ASP A 6 -15.12 9.01 3.15
CA ASP A 6 -15.79 9.14 4.44
C ASP A 6 -14.78 8.90 5.56
N LEU A 7 -14.54 9.94 6.36
CA LEU A 7 -13.65 9.92 7.51
C LEU A 7 -14.41 10.14 8.83
N THR A 8 -15.73 9.97 8.80
CA THR A 8 -16.57 10.06 10.00
C THR A 8 -16.14 8.96 10.96
N ILE A 9 -15.86 9.33 12.21
CA ILE A 9 -15.62 8.35 13.28
C ILE A 9 -16.97 7.77 13.68
N HIS A 10 -17.17 6.48 13.41
CA HIS A 10 -18.45 5.82 13.66
C HIS A 10 -18.55 5.16 15.04
N ASP A 11 -17.45 4.58 15.52
CA ASP A 11 -17.47 3.69 16.68
C ASP A 11 -16.09 3.73 17.36
N GLU A 12 -16.02 4.46 18.48
CA GLU A 12 -14.78 4.64 19.24
C GLU A 12 -14.27 3.31 19.81
N ALA A 13 -15.15 2.37 20.15
CA ALA A 13 -14.74 1.07 20.69
C ALA A 13 -14.10 0.19 19.60
N LYS A 14 -14.62 0.22 18.37
CA LYS A 14 -13.97 -0.44 17.23
C LYS A 14 -12.63 0.20 16.88
N LEU A 15 -12.56 1.53 16.92
CA LEU A 15 -11.32 2.25 16.69
C LEU A 15 -10.26 1.89 17.74
N GLU A 16 -10.61 1.83 19.02
CA GLU A 16 -9.66 1.43 20.07
C GLU A 16 -9.17 -0.01 19.87
N ARG A 17 -10.05 -0.96 19.50
CA ARG A 17 -9.63 -2.33 19.15
C ARG A 17 -8.65 -2.36 17.98
N ALA A 18 -8.89 -1.55 16.94
CA ALA A 18 -7.98 -1.43 15.81
C ALA A 18 -6.61 -0.85 16.22
N ILE A 19 -6.62 0.16 17.10
CA ILE A 19 -5.41 0.78 17.63
C ILE A 19 -4.63 -0.22 18.51
N GLU A 20 -5.31 -0.93 19.42
CA GLU A 20 -4.70 -1.95 20.29
C GLU A 20 -4.02 -3.03 19.45
N ARG A 21 -4.73 -3.56 18.44
CA ARG A 21 -4.18 -4.58 17.53
C ARG A 21 -2.99 -4.06 16.72
N ALA A 22 -3.02 -2.81 16.27
CA ALA A 22 -1.88 -2.19 15.60
C ALA A 22 -0.67 -2.06 16.53
N ARG A 23 -0.88 -1.71 17.81
CA ARG A 23 0.17 -1.65 18.83
C ARG A 23 0.78 -3.03 19.09
N GLU A 24 -0.04 -4.06 19.29
CA GLU A 24 0.42 -5.44 19.52
C GLU A 24 1.33 -5.96 18.40
N GLN A 25 1.00 -5.62 17.15
CA GLN A 25 1.72 -6.06 15.96
C GLN A 25 2.79 -5.05 15.49
N ASN A 26 3.02 -3.97 16.23
CA ASN A 26 3.96 -2.88 15.88
C ASN A 26 3.72 -2.29 14.47
N ILE A 27 2.45 -2.16 14.08
CA ILE A 27 2.05 -1.64 12.77
C ILE A 27 2.07 -0.12 12.80
N ILE A 28 2.77 0.48 11.83
CA ILE A 28 2.76 1.92 11.59
C ILE A 28 2.17 2.14 10.19
N ILE A 29 1.05 2.84 10.14
CA ILE A 29 0.35 3.11 8.88
C ILE A 29 0.91 4.40 8.26
N PRO A 30 1.38 4.40 7.00
CA PRO A 30 1.83 5.61 6.33
C PRO A 30 0.66 6.54 6.04
N THR A 31 0.92 7.85 6.07
CA THR A 31 -0.02 8.81 5.51
C THR A 31 0.02 8.78 3.98
N PHE A 32 -1.10 9.14 3.33
CA PHE A 32 -1.08 9.32 1.87
C PHE A 32 -0.03 10.35 1.41
N LYS A 33 0.26 11.37 2.23
CA LYS A 33 1.30 12.36 1.93
C LYS A 33 2.69 11.72 1.86
N GLN A 34 2.99 10.77 2.75
CA GLN A 34 4.23 10.00 2.73
C GLN A 34 4.30 9.02 1.56
N MET A 35 3.17 8.41 1.16
CA MET A 35 3.12 7.53 -0.01
C MET A 35 3.36 8.30 -1.32
N ILE A 36 2.86 9.54 -1.41
CA ILE A 36 3.10 10.46 -2.54
C ILE A 36 4.55 10.94 -2.54
N ASN A 37 5.08 11.33 -1.37
CA ASN A 37 6.45 11.81 -1.22
C ASN A 37 7.20 11.03 -0.13
N PRO A 38 7.99 10.01 -0.51
CA PRO A 38 8.77 9.20 0.43
C PRO A 38 9.83 9.97 1.22
N ASP A 39 10.20 11.19 0.82
CA ASP A 39 11.14 12.02 1.60
C ASP A 39 10.56 12.38 2.98
N LEU A 40 9.22 12.38 3.11
CA LEU A 40 8.50 12.65 4.36
C LEU A 40 8.43 11.43 5.29
N ILE A 41 8.93 10.27 4.87
CA ILE A 41 9.02 9.08 5.71
C ILE A 41 10.19 9.29 6.69
N PRO A 42 10.02 9.00 8.00
CA PRO A 42 11.11 9.09 8.96
C PRO A 42 12.29 8.20 8.58
N ASP A 43 13.51 8.67 8.78
CA ASP A 43 14.72 7.91 8.39
C ASP A 43 14.84 6.59 9.14
N SER A 44 14.36 6.53 10.38
CA SER A 44 14.28 5.28 11.16
C SER A 44 13.40 4.20 10.52
N ILE A 45 12.42 4.57 9.68
CA ILE A 45 11.62 3.62 8.90
C ILE A 45 12.38 3.23 7.63
N LYS A 46 13.01 4.20 6.94
CA LYS A 46 13.82 3.95 5.74
C LYS A 46 14.99 2.99 6.01
N GLU A 47 15.65 3.13 7.16
CA GLU A 47 16.72 2.24 7.61
C GLU A 47 16.22 0.82 7.87
N LYS A 48 15.06 0.67 8.54
CA LYS A 48 14.48 -0.66 8.77
C LYS A 48 14.11 -1.38 7.48
N LEU A 49 13.71 -0.65 6.43
CA LEU A 49 13.38 -1.21 5.12
C LEU A 49 14.58 -1.87 4.42
N GLU A 50 15.82 -1.53 4.78
CA GLU A 50 17.04 -2.16 4.21
C GLU A 50 17.09 -3.67 4.45
N ASN A 51 16.44 -4.14 5.52
CA ASN A 51 16.43 -5.55 5.91
C ASN A 51 15.10 -6.25 5.55
N VAL A 52 14.29 -5.64 4.67
CA VAL A 52 12.96 -6.14 4.31
C VAL A 52 12.88 -6.37 2.79
N GLY A 53 12.50 -7.58 2.40
CA GLY A 53 12.16 -7.94 1.03
C GLY A 53 10.90 -7.21 0.55
N LEU A 54 10.85 -6.84 -0.73
CA LEU A 54 9.75 -6.08 -1.32
C LEU A 54 8.39 -6.79 -1.17
N TRP A 55 8.39 -8.13 -1.10
CA TRP A 55 7.18 -8.96 -1.04
C TRP A 55 6.96 -9.59 0.34
N ASP A 56 7.83 -9.30 1.32
CA ASP A 56 7.72 -9.87 2.66
C ASP A 56 6.41 -9.42 3.32
N LEU A 57 5.85 -10.30 4.15
CA LEU A 57 4.72 -10.02 5.02
C LEU A 57 5.20 -9.23 6.25
N ASN A 58 5.74 -8.04 6.00
CA ASN A 58 6.26 -7.13 7.01
C ASN A 58 5.48 -5.80 6.93
N PRO A 59 4.87 -5.29 8.02
CA PRO A 59 4.09 -4.05 8.01
C PRO A 59 4.85 -2.82 7.48
N LEU A 60 6.19 -2.81 7.52
CA LEU A 60 6.98 -1.73 6.92
C LEU A 60 6.77 -1.60 5.41
N ASN A 61 6.39 -2.68 4.70
CA ASN A 61 6.09 -2.62 3.27
C ASN A 61 4.84 -1.78 2.94
N LEU A 62 4.01 -1.38 3.92
CA LEU A 62 2.97 -0.37 3.71
C LEU A 62 3.56 0.95 3.17
N PHE A 63 4.77 1.33 3.64
CA PHE A 63 5.49 2.52 3.15
C PHE A 63 5.99 2.38 1.70
N ARG A 64 6.07 1.14 1.18
CA ARG A 64 6.45 0.85 -0.21
C ARG A 64 5.26 0.83 -1.16
N ILE A 65 4.06 1.23 -0.73
CA ILE A 65 2.92 1.42 -1.64
C ILE A 65 3.08 2.77 -2.35
N THR A 66 4.05 2.85 -3.26
CA THR A 66 4.44 4.07 -3.97
C THR A 66 5.15 3.77 -5.30
N TRP A 67 5.11 4.72 -6.24
CA TRP A 67 5.81 4.62 -7.54
C TRP A 67 7.33 4.83 -7.45
N HIS A 68 7.79 5.28 -6.29
CA HIS A 68 9.15 5.73 -6.03
C HIS A 68 10.07 4.64 -5.45
N ASN A 69 9.63 3.38 -5.36
CA ASN A 69 10.48 2.32 -4.82
C ASN A 69 11.75 2.16 -5.66
N GLU A 70 12.89 1.99 -5.00
CA GLU A 70 14.10 1.58 -5.70
C GLU A 70 13.88 0.20 -6.36
N ALA A 71 14.39 0.03 -7.58
CA ALA A 71 14.20 -1.18 -8.39
C ALA A 71 15.03 -2.39 -7.89
N LYS A 72 14.78 -2.81 -6.65
CA LYS A 72 15.44 -3.91 -5.95
C LYS A 72 14.41 -4.84 -5.30
N GLU A 73 14.70 -6.13 -5.30
CA GLU A 73 13.84 -7.14 -4.70
C GLU A 73 13.93 -7.17 -3.16
N SER A 74 15.05 -6.72 -2.59
CA SER A 74 15.24 -6.59 -1.15
C SER A 74 16.11 -5.37 -0.82
N GLY A 75 15.85 -4.77 0.34
CA GLY A 75 16.61 -3.64 0.87
C GLY A 75 16.53 -2.34 0.06
N GLY A 76 15.64 -2.26 -0.93
CA GLY A 76 15.44 -1.07 -1.74
C GLY A 76 14.87 0.08 -0.91
N LYS A 77 15.42 1.29 -1.09
CA LYS A 77 14.88 2.51 -0.51
C LYS A 77 13.87 3.15 -1.49
N PHE A 78 14.02 4.45 -1.72
CA PHE A 78 13.20 5.22 -2.62
C PHE A 78 14.09 5.99 -3.61
N GLY A 79 13.53 6.34 -4.76
CA GLY A 79 14.17 7.10 -5.83
C GLY A 79 13.13 7.82 -6.69
N GLY A 80 13.48 8.04 -7.96
CA GLY A 80 12.54 8.60 -8.94
C GLY A 80 11.35 7.68 -9.21
N VAL A 81 10.34 8.22 -9.90
CA VAL A 81 9.24 7.40 -10.43
C VAL A 81 9.83 6.33 -11.35
N ASN A 82 9.42 5.08 -11.19
CA ASN A 82 9.83 4.02 -12.10
C ASN A 82 9.06 4.11 -13.42
N TYR A 83 9.74 4.45 -14.51
CA TYR A 83 9.15 4.51 -15.85
C TYR A 83 10.13 4.11 -16.95
N LEU A 84 9.59 3.76 -18.12
CA LEU A 84 10.32 3.59 -19.37
C LEU A 84 9.74 4.55 -20.41
N VAL A 85 10.58 5.06 -21.30
CA VAL A 85 10.14 5.78 -22.49
C VAL A 85 10.39 4.86 -23.68
N LEU A 86 9.34 4.51 -24.41
CA LEU A 86 9.50 3.66 -25.59
C LEU A 86 10.11 4.47 -26.75
N PRO A 87 11.15 3.95 -27.41
CA PRO A 87 11.78 4.64 -28.53
C PRO A 87 10.86 4.64 -29.77
N LYS A 88 11.04 5.63 -30.65
CA LYS A 88 10.30 5.72 -31.91
C LYS A 88 10.59 4.52 -32.82
N GLU A 89 11.81 4.00 -32.77
CA GLU A 89 12.26 2.82 -33.51
C GLU A 89 11.45 1.56 -33.16
N LEU A 90 10.91 1.48 -31.94
CA LEU A 90 10.04 0.38 -31.51
C LEU A 90 8.56 0.65 -31.78
N THR A 91 8.13 1.90 -31.65
CA THR A 91 6.70 2.27 -31.64
C THR A 91 6.17 2.71 -33.00
N GLY A 92 7.03 3.21 -33.89
CA GLY A 92 6.69 3.71 -35.21
C GLY A 92 5.92 5.04 -35.23
N VAL A 93 5.70 5.70 -34.08
CA VAL A 93 4.90 6.93 -33.97
C VAL A 93 5.71 8.10 -33.40
N ASP A 94 5.33 9.33 -33.75
CA ASP A 94 5.96 10.55 -33.22
C ASP A 94 5.59 10.85 -31.76
N ALA A 95 4.49 10.27 -31.27
CA ALA A 95 4.03 10.45 -29.91
C ALA A 95 4.98 9.80 -28.90
N LYS A 96 5.38 10.53 -27.87
CA LYS A 96 6.19 9.99 -26.76
C LYS A 96 5.33 9.08 -25.88
N ILE A 97 5.64 7.78 -25.86
CA ILE A 97 4.95 6.79 -25.04
C ILE A 97 5.76 6.53 -23.76
N VAL A 98 5.18 6.83 -22.61
CA VAL A 98 5.76 6.59 -21.28
C VAL A 98 5.03 5.45 -20.60
N ILE A 99 5.76 4.46 -20.11
CA ILE A 99 5.24 3.31 -19.35
C ILE A 99 5.62 3.46 -17.89
N LEU A 100 4.63 3.54 -17.01
CA LEU A 100 4.86 3.45 -15.56
C LEU A 100 5.05 2.00 -15.14
N LEU A 101 6.08 1.73 -14.33
CA LEU A 101 6.46 0.38 -13.95
C LEU A 101 5.88 0.01 -12.57
N GLY A 102 4.75 -0.69 -12.59
CA GLY A 102 4.10 -1.18 -11.36
C GLY A 102 4.75 -2.41 -10.71
N LYS A 103 5.79 -3.00 -11.35
CA LYS A 103 6.50 -4.20 -10.87
C LYS A 103 7.15 -3.99 -9.50
N TRP A 104 7.54 -2.76 -9.19
CA TRP A 104 8.28 -2.44 -7.96
C TRP A 104 7.38 -2.10 -6.78
N PHE A 105 6.07 -2.29 -6.89
CA PHE A 105 5.18 -2.30 -5.74
C PHE A 105 5.30 -3.63 -4.97
N PRO A 106 4.94 -3.66 -3.69
CA PRO A 106 4.64 -4.91 -3.00
C PRO A 106 3.66 -5.76 -3.81
N THR A 107 3.82 -7.07 -3.79
CA THR A 107 3.11 -8.03 -4.65
C THR A 107 3.41 -7.93 -6.15
N GLY A 108 4.27 -6.99 -6.59
CA GLY A 108 4.59 -6.80 -8.00
C GLY A 108 3.52 -6.12 -8.83
N ALA A 109 2.53 -5.48 -8.19
CA ALA A 109 1.46 -4.78 -8.88
C ALA A 109 0.94 -3.57 -8.09
N HIS A 110 0.73 -2.45 -8.78
CA HIS A 110 0.22 -1.20 -8.20
C HIS A 110 -1.20 -1.29 -7.62
N LYS A 111 -1.96 -2.36 -7.91
CA LYS A 111 -3.32 -2.56 -7.39
C LYS A 111 -3.37 -2.70 -5.87
N VAL A 112 -2.24 -2.99 -5.22
CA VAL A 112 -2.09 -2.92 -3.75
C VAL A 112 -2.47 -1.54 -3.21
N GLY A 113 -2.10 -0.45 -3.90
CA GLY A 113 -2.49 0.91 -3.46
C GLY A 113 -4.00 1.17 -3.49
N ALA A 114 -4.71 0.57 -4.44
CA ALA A 114 -6.16 0.68 -4.50
C ALA A 114 -6.84 -0.11 -3.37
N ALA A 115 -6.29 -1.27 -2.99
CA ALA A 115 -6.84 -2.06 -1.90
C ALA A 115 -6.59 -1.38 -0.54
N PHE A 116 -5.36 -0.91 -0.30
CA PHE A 116 -5.00 -0.07 0.85
C PHE A 116 -5.94 1.12 1.02
N GLY A 117 -6.20 1.86 -0.08
CA GLY A 117 -7.09 3.02 -0.08
C GLY A 117 -8.55 2.69 0.27
N CYS A 118 -9.00 1.44 0.07
CA CYS A 118 -10.34 1.00 0.48
C CYS A 118 -10.41 0.58 1.96
N LEU A 119 -9.36 -0.06 2.48
CA LEU A 119 -9.36 -0.61 3.84
C LEU A 119 -8.98 0.44 4.90
N VAL A 120 -7.89 1.18 4.67
CA VAL A 120 -7.29 2.03 5.70
C VAL A 120 -8.22 3.13 6.21
N PRO A 121 -8.96 3.88 5.36
CA PRO A 121 -9.89 4.88 5.86
C PRO A 121 -10.94 4.31 6.81
N ARG A 122 -11.40 3.08 6.57
CA ARG A 122 -12.39 2.42 7.44
C ARG A 122 -11.77 1.92 8.74
N LEU A 123 -10.54 1.43 8.67
CA LEU A 123 -9.79 0.96 9.83
C LEU A 123 -9.49 2.11 10.80
N VAL A 124 -8.98 3.23 10.29
CA VAL A 124 -8.57 4.39 11.13
C VAL A 124 -9.74 5.23 11.65
N THR A 125 -10.97 4.88 11.29
CA THR A 125 -12.21 5.57 11.71
C THR A 125 -13.15 4.69 12.53
N GLY A 126 -12.78 3.43 12.77
CA GLY A 126 -13.65 2.45 13.46
C GLY A 126 -14.82 1.96 12.61
N GLN A 127 -14.87 2.29 11.31
CA GLN A 127 -15.89 1.75 10.39
C GLN A 127 -15.64 0.27 10.04
N PHE A 128 -14.40 -0.20 10.21
CA PHE A 128 -14.01 -1.60 10.10
C PHE A 128 -13.34 -2.06 11.40
N ASP A 129 -13.81 -3.18 11.94
CA ASP A 129 -13.26 -3.80 13.14
C ASP A 129 -12.43 -5.04 12.78
N PRO A 130 -11.08 -4.98 12.89
CA PRO A 130 -10.21 -6.07 12.49
C PRO A 130 -10.29 -7.30 13.40
N THR A 131 -11.01 -7.21 14.54
CA THR A 131 -11.18 -8.33 15.49
C THR A 131 -12.44 -9.15 15.25
N THR A 132 -13.43 -8.59 14.55
CA THR A 132 -14.74 -9.23 14.33
C THR A 132 -15.14 -9.32 12.86
N GLN A 133 -14.47 -8.59 11.97
CA GLN A 133 -14.80 -8.51 10.55
C GLN A 133 -13.67 -9.03 9.66
N LYS A 134 -14.04 -9.41 8.43
CA LYS A 134 -13.11 -9.86 7.39
C LYS A 134 -13.19 -8.93 6.18
N ALA A 135 -12.05 -8.56 5.61
CA ALA A 135 -11.97 -7.79 4.38
C ALA A 135 -12.16 -8.72 3.17
N VAL A 136 -13.20 -8.47 2.37
CA VAL A 136 -13.51 -9.29 1.20
C VAL A 136 -13.03 -8.58 -0.07
N TRP A 137 -12.23 -9.27 -0.87
CA TRP A 137 -11.57 -8.73 -2.06
C TRP A 137 -12.00 -9.51 -3.30
N PRO A 138 -13.00 -9.04 -4.08
CA PRO A 138 -13.44 -9.68 -5.31
C PRO A 138 -12.67 -9.16 -6.53
N SER A 139 -11.97 -10.03 -7.28
CA SER A 139 -11.21 -9.68 -8.49
C SER A 139 -10.57 -10.87 -9.19
N THR A 140 -10.14 -10.68 -10.44
CA THR A 140 -9.44 -11.68 -11.26
C THR A 140 -7.97 -11.91 -10.89
N GLY A 141 -7.46 -11.33 -9.79
CA GLY A 141 -6.09 -11.59 -9.33
C GLY A 141 -5.45 -10.42 -8.58
N ASN A 142 -4.86 -9.45 -9.30
CA ASN A 142 -3.98 -8.44 -8.69
C ASN A 142 -4.61 -7.60 -7.57
N TYR A 143 -5.91 -7.28 -7.65
CA TYR A 143 -6.60 -6.57 -6.58
C TYR A 143 -6.87 -7.48 -5.37
N CYS A 144 -7.23 -8.75 -5.57
CA CYS A 144 -7.35 -9.75 -4.49
C CYS A 144 -6.02 -9.98 -3.79
N ARG A 145 -4.94 -10.11 -4.57
CA ARG A 145 -3.58 -10.29 -4.05
C ARG A 145 -3.14 -9.08 -3.24
N GLY A 146 -3.36 -7.87 -3.76
CA GLY A 146 -3.10 -6.63 -3.03
C GLY A 146 -3.92 -6.52 -1.75
N GLY A 147 -5.21 -6.80 -1.81
CA GLY A 147 -6.10 -6.76 -0.65
C GLY A 147 -5.76 -7.79 0.42
N ALA A 148 -5.50 -9.04 0.04
CA ALA A 148 -5.06 -10.07 0.98
C ALA A 148 -3.71 -9.73 1.62
N TYR A 149 -2.79 -9.15 0.84
CA TYR A 149 -1.50 -8.67 1.31
C TYR A 149 -1.66 -7.51 2.32
N ASP A 150 -2.37 -6.44 1.95
CA ASP A 150 -2.64 -5.31 2.84
C ASP A 150 -3.37 -5.74 4.11
N SER A 151 -4.35 -6.63 3.99
CA SER A 151 -5.09 -7.16 5.13
C SER A 151 -4.14 -7.89 6.09
N ASN A 152 -3.22 -8.72 5.57
CA ASN A 152 -2.21 -9.38 6.40
C ASN A 152 -1.30 -8.36 7.11
N LEU A 153 -0.79 -7.36 6.38
CA LEU A 153 0.06 -6.31 6.95
C LEU A 153 -0.64 -5.45 8.01
N LEU A 154 -1.96 -5.29 7.88
CA LEU A 154 -2.82 -4.54 8.79
C LEU A 154 -3.50 -5.44 9.85
N ALA A 155 -3.04 -6.69 9.99
CA ALA A 155 -3.58 -7.69 10.92
C ALA A 155 -5.10 -7.94 10.77
N CYS A 156 -5.67 -7.74 9.59
CA CYS A 156 -7.07 -7.99 9.27
C CYS A 156 -7.23 -9.38 8.64
N GLU A 157 -8.25 -10.13 9.05
CA GLU A 157 -8.65 -11.32 8.29
C GLU A 157 -9.20 -10.92 6.92
N SER A 158 -8.95 -11.75 5.90
CA SER A 158 -9.43 -11.48 4.55
C SER A 158 -9.88 -12.71 3.78
N ILE A 159 -10.72 -12.46 2.78
CA ILE A 159 -11.21 -13.46 1.84
C ILE A 159 -10.97 -12.91 0.43
N ALA A 160 -10.19 -13.64 -0.37
CA ALA A 160 -10.02 -13.37 -1.80
C ALA A 160 -11.04 -14.19 -2.60
N ILE A 161 -11.76 -13.53 -3.50
CA ILE A 161 -12.79 -14.13 -4.36
C ILE A 161 -12.53 -13.78 -5.82
#